data_AF-A0A3D4D101-F1
#
_entry.id   AF-A0A3D4D101-F1
#
_cell.length_a   1.000
_cell.length_b   1.000
_cell.length_c   1.000
_cell.angle_alpha   90.00
_cell.angle_beta   90.00
_cell.angle_gamma   90.00
#
_symmetry.space_group_name_H-M   'P 1'
#
loop_
_entity.id
_entity.type
_entity.pdbx_description
1 polymer ?
#
loop_
_entity_poly.entity_id
_entity_poly.type
_entity_poly.pdbx_seq_one_letter_code
_entity_poly.pdbx_strand_id
1 'polypeptide(L)'
;VGTPLFLNPTGEEIDLGDSAYPMVHDPIPNQWWLDNRIDPGWSNSPGLDQDGDGFSNGEEFASKTDPNDPKSFPALIAKLQCVELQKRAFRLSYSSDSTIGPIKETDTFKFNHEEIVGGKSVRTSSENIASGKGNDSNLFSKGGAQMRYELKKVEQREFRNPATGIMQKANFAEIEDVAGAKKGDILEIKKGSRNGVILRDYTAIIALAAIGQQAVTLKVEERSSFSLPLDPNAAEKPFKFTGVSDAGAVIIEWEEDGETKTKEITPLSPPE
;
A
#
# COMPACT_ATOMS: atom_id res chain seq x y z
N VAL A 1 -49.06 -20.97 -13.77
CA VAL A 1 -47.60 -20.75 -13.70
C VAL A 1 -47.09 -21.75 -12.69
N GLY A 2 -46.28 -22.72 -13.10
CA GLY A 2 -45.75 -23.73 -12.18
C GLY A 2 -44.54 -23.16 -11.46
N THR A 3 -44.52 -23.22 -10.13
CA THR A 3 -43.33 -22.87 -9.36
C THR A 3 -42.27 -23.95 -9.62
N PRO A 4 -41.04 -23.59 -10.04
CA PRO A 4 -39.99 -24.56 -10.23
C PRO A 4 -39.69 -25.26 -8.91
N LEU A 5 -39.73 -26.59 -8.93
CA LEU A 5 -39.48 -27.46 -7.78
C LEU A 5 -38.03 -27.94 -7.86
N PHE A 6 -37.26 -27.67 -6.82
CA PHE A 6 -35.84 -28.01 -6.76
C PHE A 6 -35.67 -29.33 -6.04
N LEU A 7 -34.75 -30.16 -6.51
CA LEU A 7 -34.37 -31.37 -5.79
C LEU A 7 -33.10 -31.09 -4.99
N ASN A 8 -33.17 -31.26 -3.68
CA ASN A 8 -31.97 -31.23 -2.87
C ASN A 8 -31.11 -32.49 -3.13
N PRO A 9 -29.85 -32.54 -2.63
CA PRO A 9 -28.98 -33.70 -2.83
C PRO A 9 -29.54 -35.04 -2.28
N THR A 10 -30.53 -35.01 -1.39
CA THR A 10 -31.22 -36.20 -0.86
C THR A 10 -32.45 -36.59 -1.66
N GLY A 11 -32.80 -35.85 -2.72
CA GLY A 11 -33.93 -36.10 -3.61
C GLY A 11 -35.28 -35.57 -3.09
N GLU A 12 -35.27 -34.72 -2.07
CA GLU A 12 -36.46 -34.04 -1.57
C GLU A 12 -36.76 -32.81 -2.42
N GLU A 13 -38.03 -32.65 -2.72
CA GLU A 13 -38.58 -31.52 -3.46
C GLU A 13 -38.63 -30.28 -2.55
N ILE A 14 -38.07 -29.18 -3.03
CA ILE A 14 -38.03 -27.86 -2.40
C ILE A 14 -38.80 -26.90 -3.29
N ASP A 15 -39.88 -26.35 -2.75
CA ASP A 15 -40.56 -25.20 -3.36
C ASP A 15 -39.87 -23.91 -2.91
N LEU A 16 -39.24 -23.20 -3.84
CA LEU A 16 -38.56 -21.93 -3.51
C LEU A 16 -39.52 -20.83 -3.05
N GLY A 17 -40.80 -20.91 -3.45
CA GLY A 17 -41.81 -19.93 -3.06
C GLY A 17 -42.35 -20.14 -1.65
N ASP A 18 -42.02 -21.26 -1.01
CA ASP A 18 -42.44 -21.58 0.35
C ASP A 18 -41.25 -21.48 1.33
N SER A 19 -41.30 -20.44 2.18
CA SER A 19 -40.28 -20.18 3.20
C SER A 19 -40.17 -21.25 4.28
N ALA A 20 -41.11 -22.20 4.36
CA ALA A 20 -41.01 -23.33 5.28
C ALA A 20 -39.93 -24.35 4.84
N TYR A 21 -39.56 -24.36 3.56
CA TYR A 21 -38.48 -25.22 3.06
C TYR A 21 -37.10 -24.65 3.42
N PRO A 22 -36.10 -25.53 3.61
CA PRO A 22 -34.73 -25.10 3.84
C PRO A 22 -34.22 -24.26 2.66
N MET A 23 -33.30 -23.33 2.96
CA MET A 23 -32.61 -22.56 1.93
C MET A 23 -31.78 -23.51 1.07
N VAL A 24 -31.89 -23.39 -0.26
CA VAL A 24 -31.05 -24.16 -1.18
C VAL A 24 -29.59 -23.71 -1.13
N HIS A 25 -29.35 -22.45 -0.80
CA HIS A 25 -28.03 -21.85 -0.59
C HIS A 25 -28.06 -20.92 0.62
N ASP A 26 -27.85 -21.46 1.82
CA ASP A 26 -27.68 -20.63 3.02
C ASP A 26 -26.47 -19.69 2.87
N PRO A 27 -26.57 -18.40 3.26
CA PRO A 27 -27.67 -17.73 3.95
C PRO A 27 -28.68 -16.98 3.03
N ILE A 28 -28.69 -17.27 1.73
CA ILE A 28 -29.51 -16.57 0.73
C ILE A 28 -30.92 -17.18 0.70
N PRO A 29 -31.98 -16.44 1.08
CA PRO A 29 -33.35 -16.96 1.10
C PRO A 29 -33.83 -17.39 -0.28
N ASN A 30 -34.60 -18.48 -0.34
CA ASN A 30 -35.18 -19.02 -1.58
C ASN A 30 -35.95 -17.95 -2.39
N GLN A 31 -36.67 -17.07 -1.70
CA GLN A 31 -37.42 -15.97 -2.31
C GLN A 31 -36.52 -14.97 -3.05
N TRP A 32 -35.29 -14.72 -2.57
CA TRP A 32 -34.37 -13.78 -3.23
C TRP A 32 -33.99 -14.25 -4.63
N TRP A 33 -33.78 -15.55 -4.82
CA TRP A 33 -33.49 -16.12 -6.14
C TRP A 33 -34.67 -15.93 -7.11
N LEU A 34 -35.90 -16.12 -6.64
CA LEU A 34 -37.11 -15.91 -7.43
C LEU A 34 -37.31 -14.43 -7.80
N ASP A 35 -37.13 -13.54 -6.83
CA ASP A 35 -37.32 -12.09 -7.01
C ASP A 35 -36.31 -11.52 -8.03
N ASN A 36 -35.07 -12.00 -7.98
CA ASN A 36 -34.01 -11.61 -8.90
C ASN A 36 -33.95 -12.46 -10.17
N ARG A 37 -34.87 -13.44 -10.34
CA ARG A 37 -34.95 -14.31 -11.52
C ARG A 37 -33.66 -15.07 -11.82
N ILE A 38 -32.93 -15.46 -10.77
CA ILE A 38 -31.69 -16.23 -10.86
C ILE A 38 -32.02 -17.69 -10.55
N ASP A 39 -31.47 -18.61 -11.34
CA ASP A 39 -31.61 -20.05 -11.11
C ASP A 39 -30.61 -20.53 -10.04
N PRO A 40 -31.05 -20.94 -8.84
CA PRO A 40 -30.17 -21.48 -7.81
C PRO A 40 -29.84 -22.95 -8.00
N GLY A 41 -30.24 -23.59 -9.11
CA GLY A 41 -30.09 -25.04 -9.32
C GLY A 41 -28.65 -25.53 -9.33
N TRP A 42 -27.67 -24.65 -9.56
CA TRP A 42 -26.25 -24.98 -9.51
C TRP A 42 -25.69 -24.80 -8.11
N SER A 43 -24.83 -25.73 -7.67
CA SER A 43 -24.18 -25.63 -6.36
C SER A 43 -23.31 -24.38 -6.19
N ASN A 44 -22.83 -23.80 -7.30
CA ASN A 44 -22.02 -22.59 -7.32
C ASN A 44 -22.82 -21.31 -7.62
N SER A 45 -24.16 -21.36 -7.66
CA SER A 45 -25.02 -20.19 -7.95
C SER A 45 -24.69 -18.96 -7.10
N PRO A 46 -24.41 -19.07 -5.78
CA PRO A 46 -23.98 -17.92 -4.96
C PRO A 46 -22.68 -17.26 -5.42
N GLY A 47 -21.80 -18.00 -6.09
CA GLY A 47 -20.52 -17.50 -6.61
C GLY A 47 -20.55 -17.09 -8.07
N LEU A 48 -21.70 -17.20 -8.75
CA LEU A 48 -21.86 -16.71 -10.12
C LEU A 48 -22.08 -15.20 -10.11
N ASP A 49 -21.60 -14.55 -11.16
CA ASP A 49 -21.80 -13.14 -11.46
C ASP A 49 -22.82 -13.08 -12.61
N GLN A 50 -24.01 -12.55 -12.32
CA GLN A 50 -25.17 -12.66 -13.20
C GLN A 50 -25.19 -11.58 -14.28
N ASP A 51 -24.69 -10.38 -13.99
CA ASP A 51 -24.67 -9.25 -14.93
C ASP A 51 -23.28 -8.92 -15.49
N GLY A 52 -22.23 -9.56 -14.97
CA GLY A 52 -20.85 -9.45 -15.45
C GLY A 52 -20.09 -8.26 -14.89
N ASP A 53 -20.56 -7.64 -13.81
CA ASP A 53 -19.90 -6.49 -13.19
C ASP A 53 -18.72 -6.87 -12.26
N GLY A 54 -18.49 -8.17 -12.05
CA GLY A 54 -17.42 -8.74 -11.23
C GLY A 54 -17.81 -9.03 -9.78
N PHE A 55 -19.05 -8.79 -9.37
CA PHE A 55 -19.60 -9.21 -8.08
C PHE A 55 -20.44 -10.48 -8.22
N SER A 56 -20.33 -11.35 -7.22
CA SER A 56 -21.13 -12.57 -7.20
C SER A 56 -22.51 -12.31 -6.59
N ASN A 57 -23.49 -13.13 -6.96
CA ASN A 57 -24.84 -13.14 -6.41
C ASN A 57 -24.85 -13.07 -4.87
N GLY A 58 -23.93 -13.77 -4.20
CA GLY A 58 -23.81 -13.73 -2.74
C GLY A 58 -23.27 -12.41 -2.19
N GLU A 59 -22.33 -11.75 -2.87
CA GLU A 59 -21.82 -10.43 -2.47
C GLU A 59 -22.89 -9.34 -2.63
N GLU A 60 -23.67 -9.45 -3.69
CA GLU A 60 -24.77 -8.53 -3.99
C GLU A 60 -25.95 -8.71 -3.05
N PHE A 61 -26.31 -9.96 -2.72
CA PHE A 61 -27.26 -10.24 -1.67
C PHE A 61 -26.85 -9.60 -0.34
N ALA A 62 -25.59 -9.78 0.07
CA ALA A 62 -25.08 -9.23 1.32
C ALA A 62 -25.08 -7.69 1.33
N SER A 63 -24.87 -7.07 0.17
CA SER A 63 -24.80 -5.62 -0.01
C SER A 63 -26.13 -4.98 -0.39
N LYS A 64 -27.18 -5.80 -0.60
CA LYS A 64 -28.52 -5.38 -1.05
C LYS A 64 -28.51 -4.63 -2.38
N THR A 65 -27.66 -5.07 -3.31
CA THR A 65 -27.58 -4.56 -4.68
C THR A 65 -28.39 -5.44 -5.64
N ASP A 66 -28.54 -5.02 -6.89
CA ASP A 66 -29.39 -5.70 -7.88
C ASP A 66 -28.50 -6.55 -8.80
N PRO A 67 -28.54 -7.89 -8.69
CA PRO A 67 -27.68 -8.79 -9.46
C PRO A 67 -27.99 -8.87 -10.95
N ASN A 68 -28.94 -8.08 -11.44
CA ASN A 68 -29.23 -7.97 -12.87
C ASN A 68 -28.93 -6.57 -13.43
N ASP A 69 -28.40 -5.65 -12.63
CA ASP A 69 -28.02 -4.30 -13.06
C ASP A 69 -26.54 -4.03 -12.82
N PRO A 70 -25.70 -4.00 -13.88
CA PRO A 70 -24.23 -3.85 -13.74
C PRO A 70 -23.80 -2.45 -13.25
N LYS A 71 -24.75 -1.58 -12.93
CA LYS A 71 -24.53 -0.28 -12.27
C LYS A 71 -24.91 -0.29 -10.80
N SER A 72 -25.51 -1.37 -10.32
CA SER A 72 -25.94 -1.61 -8.95
C SER A 72 -24.98 -2.60 -8.32
N PHE A 73 -23.80 -2.12 -7.90
CA PHE A 73 -22.75 -2.96 -7.36
C PHE A 73 -22.37 -2.61 -5.90
N PRO A 74 -21.84 -3.58 -5.14
CA PRO A 74 -21.22 -3.33 -3.84
C PRO A 74 -20.03 -2.38 -3.91
N ALA A 75 -19.51 -1.99 -2.74
CA ALA A 75 -18.34 -1.11 -2.67
C ALA A 75 -17.12 -1.70 -3.41
N LEU A 76 -16.60 -0.96 -4.40
CA LEU A 76 -15.50 -1.38 -5.27
C LEU A 76 -14.22 -1.73 -4.51
N ILE A 77 -14.03 -1.18 -3.30
CA ILE A 77 -12.90 -1.51 -2.43
C ILE A 77 -12.83 -3.02 -2.11
N ALA A 78 -13.98 -3.72 -2.13
CA ALA A 78 -14.05 -5.18 -1.96
C ALA A 78 -13.26 -5.92 -3.05
N LYS A 79 -13.28 -5.41 -4.29
CA LYS A 79 -12.67 -6.00 -5.49
C LYS A 79 -11.31 -5.41 -5.85
N LEU A 80 -10.78 -4.51 -5.01
CA LEU A 80 -9.43 -3.98 -5.17
C LEU A 80 -8.39 -5.07 -4.93
N GLN A 81 -7.45 -5.21 -5.86
CA GLN A 81 -6.34 -6.15 -5.80
C GLN A 81 -5.00 -5.43 -5.92
N CYS A 82 -3.98 -5.96 -5.26
CA CYS A 82 -2.59 -5.56 -5.49
C CYS A 82 -1.94 -6.64 -6.37
N VAL A 83 -1.68 -6.31 -7.63
CA VAL A 83 -1.06 -7.23 -8.59
C VAL A 83 0.40 -7.48 -8.22
N GLU A 84 1.10 -6.41 -7.87
CA GLU A 84 2.52 -6.41 -7.57
C GLU A 84 2.83 -5.27 -6.60
N LEU A 85 3.75 -5.52 -5.68
CA LEU A 85 4.31 -4.51 -4.78
C LEU A 85 5.77 -4.29 -5.14
N GLN A 86 6.06 -3.13 -5.73
CA GLN A 86 7.42 -2.73 -6.06
C GLN A 86 8.08 -2.10 -4.85
N LYS A 87 9.31 -2.53 -4.56
CA LYS A 87 10.08 -2.05 -3.42
C LYS A 87 11.44 -1.53 -3.90
N ARG A 88 11.74 -0.29 -3.53
CA ARG A 88 13.10 0.25 -3.66
C ARG A 88 13.69 0.43 -2.28
N ALA A 89 14.74 -0.33 -1.97
CA ALA A 89 15.40 -0.28 -0.68
C ALA A 89 16.74 0.47 -0.80
N PHE A 90 16.94 1.40 0.12
CA PHE A 90 18.12 2.25 0.16
C PHE A 90 18.76 2.19 1.54
N ARG A 91 20.08 2.30 1.58
CA ARG A 91 20.82 2.58 2.80
C ARG A 91 21.45 3.95 2.69
N LEU A 92 21.07 4.83 3.62
CA LEU A 92 21.71 6.12 3.80
C LEU A 92 22.67 6.04 4.99
N SER A 93 23.91 6.49 4.81
CA SER A 93 24.96 6.37 5.83
C SER A 93 25.80 7.64 5.92
N TYR A 94 26.15 8.02 7.15
CA TYR A 94 27.06 9.12 7.42
C TYR A 94 28.51 8.60 7.48
N SER A 95 29.23 8.70 6.36
CA SER A 95 30.57 8.12 6.19
C SER A 95 31.67 8.80 6.97
N SER A 96 31.80 10.11 6.79
CA SER A 96 32.96 10.85 7.28
C SER A 96 32.64 12.33 7.41
N ASP A 97 33.42 13.02 8.20
CA ASP A 97 33.43 14.47 8.28
C ASP A 97 34.86 14.97 8.51
N SER A 98 35.06 16.29 8.41
CA SER A 98 36.32 16.95 8.73
C SER A 98 36.44 17.41 10.19
N THR A 99 35.49 17.05 11.06
CA THR A 99 35.40 17.58 12.41
C THR A 99 36.55 17.08 13.29
N ILE A 100 37.23 18.04 13.91
CA ILE A 100 38.26 17.83 14.93
C ILE A 100 37.86 18.66 16.15
N GLY A 101 37.50 18.00 17.24
CA GLY A 101 36.94 18.65 18.43
C GLY A 101 35.46 19.02 18.26
N PRO A 102 35.03 20.21 18.72
CA PRO A 102 33.69 20.74 18.45
C PRO A 102 33.46 20.96 16.95
N ILE A 103 32.20 20.88 16.52
CA ILE A 103 31.80 21.17 15.13
C ILE A 103 32.08 22.65 14.84
N LYS A 104 32.71 22.91 13.70
CA LYS A 104 32.98 24.26 13.17
C LYS A 104 32.14 24.52 11.93
N GLU A 105 31.90 25.78 11.61
CA GLU A 105 31.15 26.16 10.40
C GLU A 105 31.83 25.71 9.10
N THR A 106 33.17 25.63 9.12
CA THR A 106 33.98 25.14 7.99
C THR A 106 34.03 23.63 7.89
N ASP A 107 33.42 22.90 8.83
CA ASP A 107 33.39 21.45 8.74
C ASP A 107 32.49 21.00 7.57
N THR A 108 32.92 19.90 6.94
CA THR A 108 32.21 19.27 5.85
C THR A 108 31.84 17.84 6.21
N PHE A 109 30.74 17.37 5.64
CA PHE A 109 30.10 16.11 5.97
C PHE A 109 29.89 15.30 4.68
N LYS A 110 30.15 13.99 4.73
CA LYS A 110 29.95 13.09 3.61
C LYS A 110 28.98 11.97 3.94
N PHE A 111 28.08 11.70 3.00
CA PHE A 111 27.07 10.67 3.08
C PHE A 111 27.21 9.68 1.92
N ASN A 112 26.72 8.46 2.12
CA ASN A 112 26.56 7.51 1.02
C ASN A 112 25.13 7.02 0.97
N HIS A 113 24.64 6.95 -0.25
CA HIS A 113 23.40 6.31 -0.64
C HIS A 113 23.74 5.00 -1.35
N GLU A 114 23.16 3.90 -0.91
CA GLU A 114 23.35 2.58 -1.49
C GLU A 114 21.97 1.99 -1.82
N GLU A 115 21.69 1.81 -3.10
CA GLU A 115 20.43 1.23 -3.60
C GLU A 115 20.66 -0.21 -4.05
N ILE A 116 19.78 -1.13 -3.67
CA ILE A 116 19.80 -2.51 -4.18
C ILE A 116 18.77 -2.61 -5.29
N VAL A 117 19.22 -2.83 -6.52
CA VAL A 117 18.35 -3.03 -7.70
C VAL A 117 18.70 -4.37 -8.33
N GLY A 118 17.75 -5.30 -8.39
CA GLY A 118 17.95 -6.62 -9.03
C GLY A 118 19.16 -7.39 -8.48
N GLY A 119 19.36 -7.36 -7.16
CA GLY A 119 20.48 -8.01 -6.47
C GLY A 119 21.84 -7.32 -6.61
N LYS A 120 21.92 -6.19 -7.31
CA LYS A 120 23.15 -5.38 -7.44
C LYS A 120 23.06 -4.13 -6.58
N SER A 121 24.08 -3.91 -5.76
CA SER A 121 24.23 -2.68 -4.99
C SER A 121 24.86 -1.58 -5.84
N VAL A 122 24.21 -0.43 -5.91
CA VAL A 122 24.71 0.79 -6.55
C VAL A 122 24.94 1.84 -5.46
N ARG A 123 26.21 2.15 -5.20
CA ARG A 123 26.62 3.14 -4.21
C ARG A 123 26.92 4.48 -4.86
N THR A 124 26.35 5.54 -4.31
CA THR A 124 26.65 6.95 -4.63
C THR A 124 27.13 7.66 -3.38
N SER A 125 28.29 8.32 -3.47
CA SER A 125 28.80 9.19 -2.42
C SER A 125 28.42 10.64 -2.69
N SER A 126 28.11 11.38 -1.64
CA SER A 126 27.95 12.83 -1.71
C SER A 126 29.27 13.53 -2.02
N GLU A 127 29.17 14.80 -2.41
CA GLU A 127 30.29 15.74 -2.30
C GLU A 127 30.55 16.07 -0.81
N ASN A 128 31.53 16.93 -0.54
CA ASN A 128 31.75 17.47 0.80
C ASN A 128 30.66 18.51 1.11
N ILE A 129 29.69 18.14 1.93
CA ILE A 129 28.56 19.01 2.26
C ILE A 129 28.96 19.93 3.41
N ALA A 130 28.98 21.24 3.19
CA ALA A 130 29.28 22.22 4.23
C ALA A 130 28.14 22.34 5.24
N SER A 131 28.47 22.76 6.47
CA SER A 131 27.44 23.14 7.45
C SER A 131 26.70 24.42 7.02
N GLY A 132 25.37 24.46 7.21
CA GLY A 132 24.60 25.72 7.12
C GLY A 132 24.25 26.24 5.72
N LYS A 133 24.39 25.46 4.63
CA LYS A 133 23.80 25.86 3.35
C LYS A 133 22.28 25.60 3.37
N GLY A 134 21.45 26.57 2.99
CA GLY A 134 20.00 26.41 2.82
C GLY A 134 19.65 25.50 1.62
N ASN A 135 19.05 26.03 0.55
CA ASN A 135 18.64 25.28 -0.65
C ASN A 135 19.78 24.54 -1.41
N ASP A 136 21.03 24.75 -1.03
CA ASP A 136 22.24 24.08 -1.55
C ASP A 136 22.68 22.87 -0.67
N SER A 137 21.88 22.48 0.32
CA SER A 137 22.16 21.37 1.26
C SER A 137 21.90 19.97 0.69
N ASN A 138 21.57 19.88 -0.60
CA ASN A 138 21.30 18.59 -1.21
C ASN A 138 22.51 17.66 -1.09
N LEU A 139 22.27 16.44 -0.63
CA LEU A 139 23.31 15.45 -0.37
C LEU A 139 23.86 14.81 -1.64
N PHE A 140 23.08 14.68 -2.71
CA PHE A 140 23.46 13.89 -3.88
C PHE A 140 23.11 14.60 -5.18
N SER A 141 24.12 15.02 -5.93
CA SER A 141 23.96 15.65 -7.25
C SER A 141 23.68 14.65 -8.38
N LYS A 142 23.75 13.33 -8.11
CA LYS A 142 23.56 12.24 -9.08
C LYS A 142 23.12 10.95 -8.40
N GLY A 143 22.79 9.94 -9.20
CA GLY A 143 22.42 8.59 -8.73
C GLY A 143 20.96 8.49 -8.28
N GLY A 144 20.57 7.35 -7.71
CA GLY A 144 19.17 7.06 -7.38
C GLY A 144 18.53 7.96 -6.30
N ALA A 145 19.34 8.71 -5.56
CA ALA A 145 18.91 9.72 -4.58
C ALA A 145 19.21 11.15 -5.01
N GLN A 146 19.41 11.38 -6.31
CA GLN A 146 19.66 12.72 -6.84
C GLN A 146 18.55 13.67 -6.39
N MET A 147 18.93 14.81 -5.79
CA MET A 147 17.98 15.83 -5.32
C MET A 147 16.98 15.36 -4.25
N ARG A 148 17.19 14.18 -3.64
CA ARG A 148 16.21 13.60 -2.69
C ARG A 148 16.39 14.04 -1.24
N TYR A 149 17.61 14.20 -0.78
CA TYR A 149 17.89 14.44 0.64
C TYR A 149 18.58 15.78 0.87
N GLU A 150 18.11 16.53 1.85
CA GLU A 150 18.71 17.79 2.30
C GLU A 150 19.26 17.66 3.72
N LEU A 151 20.50 18.10 3.93
CA LEU A 151 21.07 18.19 5.27
C LEU A 151 20.47 19.39 6.02
N LYS A 152 19.74 19.14 7.11
CA LYS A 152 19.21 20.20 7.97
C LYS A 152 20.21 20.66 9.00
N LYS A 153 20.82 19.70 9.71
CA LYS A 153 21.69 20.00 10.85
C LYS A 153 22.70 18.90 11.06
N VAL A 154 23.86 19.26 11.59
CA VAL A 154 24.76 18.31 12.25
C VAL A 154 25.03 18.80 13.66
N GLU A 155 24.91 17.92 14.64
CA GLU A 155 25.24 18.23 16.02
C GLU A 155 26.03 17.11 16.70
N GLN A 156 26.84 17.48 17.68
CA GLN A 156 27.64 16.55 18.46
C GLN A 156 26.92 16.24 19.77
N ARG A 157 26.66 14.96 20.02
CA ARG A 157 26.00 14.49 21.24
C ARG A 157 26.83 13.46 21.97
N GLU A 158 26.68 13.42 23.29
CA GLU A 158 27.12 12.30 24.11
C GLU A 158 26.07 11.19 24.08
N PHE A 159 26.50 9.95 23.92
CA PHE A 159 25.63 8.78 23.97
C PHE A 159 26.36 7.63 24.67
N ARG A 160 25.59 6.79 25.34
CA ARG A 160 26.10 5.54 25.90
C ARG A 160 26.07 4.48 24.81
N ASN A 161 27.22 3.92 24.46
CA ASN A 161 27.29 2.86 23.48
C ASN A 161 26.56 1.62 24.03
N PRO A 162 25.49 1.11 23.38
CA PRO A 162 24.70 0.01 23.92
C PRO A 162 25.49 -1.31 23.99
N ALA A 163 26.51 -1.49 23.14
CA ALA A 163 27.31 -2.71 23.11
C ALA A 163 28.41 -2.74 24.17
N THR A 164 29.02 -1.59 24.50
CA THR A 164 30.16 -1.51 25.44
C THR A 164 29.82 -0.83 26.76
N GLY A 165 28.69 -0.13 26.84
CA GLY A 165 28.27 0.66 27.99
C GLY A 165 29.06 1.96 28.23
N ILE A 166 30.02 2.28 27.34
CA ILE A 166 30.92 3.44 27.48
C ILE A 166 30.27 4.71 26.92
N MET A 167 30.44 5.84 27.63
CA MET A 167 30.05 7.16 27.14
C MET A 167 30.98 7.61 26.02
N GLN A 168 30.39 7.98 24.88
CA GLN A 168 31.11 8.41 23.69
C GLN A 168 30.47 9.66 23.11
N LYS A 169 31.27 10.50 22.45
CA LYS A 169 30.76 11.62 21.64
C LYS A 169 30.69 11.20 20.18
N ALA A 170 29.61 11.56 19.50
CA ALA A 170 29.48 11.37 18.07
C ALA A 170 28.70 12.52 17.43
N ASN A 171 28.94 12.72 16.13
CA ASN A 171 28.17 13.63 15.32
C ASN A 171 26.93 12.91 14.78
N PHE A 172 25.79 13.58 14.86
CA PHE A 172 24.48 13.16 14.37
C PHE A 172 24.03 14.16 13.32
N ALA A 173 23.63 13.65 12.16
CA ALA A 173 23.08 14.45 11.08
C ALA A 173 21.56 14.30 11.07
N GLU A 174 20.85 15.42 10.96
CA GLU A 174 19.42 15.50 10.69
C GLU A 174 19.24 15.82 9.20
N ILE A 175 18.53 14.94 8.49
CA ILE A 175 18.37 14.97 7.04
C ILE A 175 16.87 14.92 6.73
N GLU A 176 16.38 15.83 5.89
CA GLU A 176 15.01 15.78 5.38
C GLU A 176 14.99 15.04 4.04
N ASP A 177 14.03 14.12 3.86
CA ASP A 177 13.63 13.67 2.52
C ASP A 177 12.74 14.74 1.89
N VAL A 178 13.18 15.32 0.78
CA VAL A 178 12.49 16.44 0.11
C VAL A 178 11.76 16.01 -1.17
N ALA A 179 11.78 14.72 -1.49
CA ALA A 179 11.22 14.19 -2.73
C ALA A 179 10.21 13.06 -2.51
N GLY A 180 9.36 12.87 -3.53
CA GLY A 180 8.37 11.79 -3.57
C GLY A 180 7.37 11.81 -2.41
N ALA A 181 6.79 10.65 -2.16
CA ALA A 181 5.82 10.37 -1.10
C ALA A 181 6.27 10.69 0.33
N LYS A 182 7.58 10.67 0.59
CA LYS A 182 8.17 10.82 1.93
C LYS A 182 8.68 12.22 2.19
N LYS A 183 8.32 13.18 1.32
CA LYS A 183 8.66 14.57 1.50
C LYS A 183 8.25 15.06 2.90
N GLY A 184 9.22 15.60 3.64
CA GLY A 184 9.07 16.08 5.01
C GLY A 184 9.52 15.09 6.08
N ASP A 185 9.84 13.83 5.73
CA ASP A 185 10.37 12.87 6.70
C ASP A 185 11.76 13.30 7.18
N ILE A 186 11.94 13.34 8.50
CA ILE A 186 13.21 13.67 9.14
C ILE A 186 13.93 12.40 9.55
N LEU A 187 15.16 12.25 9.06
CA LEU A 187 16.04 11.13 9.30
C LEU A 187 17.22 11.57 10.16
N GLU A 188 17.47 10.82 11.23
CA GLU A 188 18.67 11.01 12.04
C GLU A 188 19.71 9.94 11.75
N ILE A 189 20.94 10.36 11.45
CA ILE A 189 22.04 9.44 11.16
C ILE A 189 23.25 9.78 12.02
N LYS A 190 23.66 8.80 12.83
CA LYS A 190 24.91 8.86 13.58
C LYS A 190 26.11 8.53 12.69
N LYS A 191 27.17 9.35 12.76
CA LYS A 191 28.46 9.04 12.15
C LYS A 191 29.01 7.70 12.63
N GLY A 192 29.52 6.92 11.67
CA GLY A 192 30.13 5.61 11.93
C GLY A 192 29.14 4.51 12.29
N SER A 193 27.83 4.73 12.11
CA SER A 193 26.85 3.64 12.14
C SER A 193 27.13 2.69 10.98
N ARG A 194 27.49 1.42 11.28
CA ARG A 194 27.78 0.41 10.25
C ARG A 194 26.59 0.14 9.32
N ASN A 195 25.38 0.24 9.84
CA ASN A 195 24.17 -0.13 9.12
C ASN A 195 23.47 1.05 8.45
N GLY A 196 23.86 2.29 8.79
CA GLY A 196 23.15 3.49 8.36
C GLY A 196 21.67 3.47 8.77
N VAL A 197 20.83 4.13 7.98
CA VAL A 197 19.37 4.06 8.02
C VAL A 197 18.90 3.36 6.75
N ILE A 198 18.02 2.36 6.91
CA ILE A 198 17.40 1.66 5.78
C ILE A 198 16.07 2.33 5.47
N LEU A 199 15.95 2.83 4.26
CA LEU A 199 14.75 3.47 3.72
C LEU A 199 14.15 2.55 2.67
N ARG A 200 12.83 2.61 2.53
CA ARG A 200 12.09 1.81 1.56
C ARG A 200 11.05 2.70 0.93
N ASP A 201 10.99 2.72 -0.40
CA ASP A 201 9.85 3.27 -1.12
C ASP A 201 9.04 2.12 -1.67
N TYR A 202 7.73 2.19 -1.46
CA TYR A 202 6.80 1.22 -2.00
C TYR A 202 5.94 1.85 -3.08
N THR A 203 5.71 1.09 -4.14
CA THR A 203 4.73 1.43 -5.17
C THR A 203 3.85 0.22 -5.39
N ALA A 204 2.56 0.37 -5.09
CA ALA A 204 1.57 -0.66 -5.33
C ALA A 204 1.08 -0.57 -6.78
N ILE A 205 1.12 -1.68 -7.50
CA ILE A 205 0.41 -1.84 -8.76
C ILE A 205 -0.93 -2.45 -8.42
N ILE A 206 -1.98 -1.63 -8.48
CA ILE A 206 -3.34 -2.02 -8.12
C ILE A 206 -4.20 -2.23 -9.36
N ALA A 207 -5.15 -3.15 -9.27
CA ALA A 207 -6.16 -3.43 -10.29
C ALA A 207 -7.53 -3.59 -9.63
N LEU A 208 -8.59 -3.34 -10.39
CA LEU A 208 -9.96 -3.52 -9.94
C LEU A 208 -10.58 -4.70 -10.66
N ALA A 209 -10.90 -5.77 -9.91
CA ALA A 209 -11.49 -6.99 -10.46
C ALA A 209 -13.01 -6.88 -10.68
N ALA A 210 -13.48 -5.70 -11.09
CA ALA A 210 -14.89 -5.38 -11.27
C ALA A 210 -15.08 -4.32 -12.36
N ILE A 211 -16.33 -4.08 -12.75
CA ILE A 211 -16.83 -2.99 -13.63
C ILE A 211 -16.07 -2.86 -14.95
N GLY A 212 -15.56 -3.96 -15.50
CA GLY A 212 -14.80 -3.98 -16.75
C GLY A 212 -13.37 -3.43 -16.63
N GLN A 213 -12.86 -3.17 -15.43
CA GLN A 213 -11.51 -2.66 -15.18
C GLN A 213 -10.47 -3.74 -14.84
N GLN A 214 -10.77 -5.02 -15.06
CA GLN A 214 -9.88 -6.13 -14.68
C GLN A 214 -8.48 -6.07 -15.30
N ALA A 215 -8.36 -5.48 -16.50
CA ALA A 215 -7.09 -5.29 -17.20
C ALA A 215 -6.44 -3.91 -16.94
N VAL A 216 -7.11 -3.02 -16.21
CA VAL A 216 -6.64 -1.67 -15.92
C VAL A 216 -5.83 -1.70 -14.63
N THR A 217 -4.56 -1.32 -14.72
CA THR A 217 -3.68 -1.18 -13.55
C THR A 217 -3.34 0.28 -13.28
N LEU A 218 -3.27 0.66 -12.01
CA LEU A 218 -2.77 1.95 -11.55
C LEU A 218 -1.53 1.76 -10.68
N LYS A 219 -0.51 2.59 -10.89
CA LYS A 219 0.65 2.68 -9.99
C LYS A 219 0.37 3.72 -8.92
N VAL A 220 0.42 3.32 -7.67
CA VAL A 220 0.20 4.20 -6.51
C VAL A 220 1.42 4.14 -5.61
N GLU A 221 2.10 5.27 -5.45
CA GLU A 221 3.20 5.40 -4.50
C GLU A 221 2.66 5.37 -3.06
N GLU A 222 3.47 4.88 -2.12
CA GLU A 222 3.17 4.95 -0.69
C GLU A 222 2.73 6.37 -0.31
N ARG A 223 1.86 6.51 0.69
CA ARG A 223 1.29 7.77 1.17
C ARG A 223 0.53 8.60 0.13
N SER A 224 0.32 8.09 -1.08
CA SER A 224 -0.45 8.76 -2.12
C SER A 224 -1.89 8.28 -2.18
N SER A 225 -2.77 9.15 -2.68
CA SER A 225 -4.19 8.85 -2.82
C SER A 225 -4.57 8.48 -4.26
N PHE A 226 -5.64 7.69 -4.40
CA PHE A 226 -6.24 7.27 -5.65
C PHE A 226 -7.77 7.18 -5.54
N SER A 227 -8.44 6.97 -6.66
CA SER A 227 -9.89 6.83 -6.76
C SER A 227 -10.31 5.41 -7.11
N LEU A 228 -11.54 5.06 -6.77
CA LEU A 228 -12.28 3.95 -7.35
C LEU A 228 -13.54 4.52 -8.01
N PRO A 229 -13.86 4.18 -9.29
CA PRO A 229 -13.06 3.40 -10.24
C PRO A 229 -11.65 3.96 -10.46
N LEU A 230 -10.74 3.11 -10.96
CA LEU A 230 -9.35 3.51 -11.18
C LEU A 230 -9.30 4.57 -12.28
N ASP A 231 -9.00 5.81 -11.88
CA ASP A 231 -8.80 6.94 -12.77
C ASP A 231 -7.66 7.84 -12.24
N PRO A 232 -6.52 7.92 -12.93
CA PRO A 232 -5.42 8.80 -12.54
C PRO A 232 -5.82 10.28 -12.44
N ASN A 233 -6.84 10.70 -13.19
CA ASN A 233 -7.28 12.08 -13.33
C ASN A 233 -8.53 12.41 -12.50
N ALA A 234 -9.00 11.48 -11.65
CA ALA A 234 -10.13 11.74 -10.78
C ALA A 234 -9.86 12.97 -9.90
N ALA A 235 -10.87 13.85 -9.82
CA ALA A 235 -10.81 15.05 -9.00
C ALA A 235 -10.76 14.69 -7.50
N GLU A 236 -11.49 13.65 -7.11
CA GLU A 236 -11.51 13.13 -5.75
C GLU A 236 -10.76 11.80 -5.68
N LYS A 237 -9.88 11.68 -4.70
CA LYS A 237 -9.04 10.50 -4.45
C LYS A 237 -9.16 10.10 -2.98
N PRO A 238 -10.30 9.49 -2.59
CA PRO A 238 -10.61 9.24 -1.18
C PRO A 238 -9.80 8.09 -0.57
N PHE A 239 -9.26 7.18 -1.39
CA PHE A 239 -8.47 6.05 -0.92
C PHE A 239 -6.99 6.41 -0.86
N LYS A 240 -6.31 6.02 0.21
CA LYS A 240 -4.88 6.30 0.41
C LYS A 240 -4.13 5.01 0.66
N PHE A 241 -3.08 4.77 -0.13
CA PHE A 241 -2.10 3.75 0.20
C PHE A 241 -1.22 4.31 1.31
N THR A 242 -1.35 3.85 2.56
CA THR A 242 -0.65 4.47 3.70
C THR A 242 0.71 3.87 3.97
N GLY A 243 0.88 2.58 3.68
CA GLY A 243 2.11 1.85 3.97
C GLY A 243 1.95 0.36 3.75
N VAL A 244 2.99 -0.37 4.10
CA VAL A 244 3.03 -1.84 3.99
C VAL A 244 3.12 -2.43 5.39
N SER A 245 2.26 -3.41 5.70
CA SER A 245 2.28 -4.11 6.98
C SER A 245 3.52 -4.99 7.12
N ASP A 246 3.82 -5.46 8.34
CA ASP A 246 4.96 -6.36 8.59
C ASP A 246 4.86 -7.68 7.80
N ALA A 247 3.63 -8.09 7.44
CA ALA A 247 3.36 -9.25 6.60
C ALA A 247 3.57 -8.99 5.09
N GLY A 248 3.90 -7.76 4.70
CA GLY A 248 4.07 -7.36 3.30
C GLY A 248 2.77 -7.01 2.58
N ALA A 249 1.66 -6.79 3.30
CA ALA A 249 0.39 -6.39 2.70
C ALA A 249 0.32 -4.87 2.50
N VAL A 250 -0.31 -4.44 1.41
CA VAL A 250 -0.61 -3.03 1.13
C VAL A 250 -1.75 -2.58 2.04
N ILE A 251 -1.55 -1.51 2.80
CA ILE A 251 -2.56 -0.92 3.69
C ILE A 251 -3.25 0.22 2.95
N ILE A 252 -4.55 0.08 2.72
CA ILE A 252 -5.40 1.11 2.13
C ILE A 252 -6.32 1.69 3.21
N GLU A 253 -6.33 3.01 3.34
CA GLU A 253 -7.24 3.74 4.24
C GLU A 253 -8.19 4.62 3.45
N TRP A 254 -9.42 4.76 3.94
CA TRP A 254 -10.43 5.70 3.43
C TRP A 254 -11.38 6.11 4.55
N GLU A 255 -12.13 7.19 4.32
CA GLU A 255 -13.19 7.63 5.24
C GLU A 255 -14.55 7.11 4.76
N GLU A 256 -15.33 6.54 5.67
CA GLU A 256 -16.68 6.07 5.43
C GLU A 256 -17.54 6.35 6.66
N ASP A 257 -18.66 7.05 6.49
CA ASP A 257 -19.56 7.47 7.58
C ASP A 257 -18.88 8.27 8.71
N GLY A 258 -17.79 8.99 8.39
CA GLY A 258 -17.01 9.78 9.35
C GLY A 258 -16.05 8.95 10.21
N GLU A 259 -15.85 7.68 9.86
CA GLU A 259 -14.86 6.81 10.46
C GLU A 259 -13.77 6.44 9.44
N THR A 260 -12.53 6.43 9.89
CA THR A 260 -11.41 5.88 9.11
C THR A 260 -11.53 4.36 9.04
N LYS A 261 -11.68 3.84 7.83
CA LYS A 261 -11.62 2.40 7.52
C LYS A 261 -10.24 2.05 6.97
N THR A 262 -9.84 0.80 7.18
CA THR A 262 -8.58 0.25 6.70
C THR A 262 -8.77 -1.14 6.10
N LYS A 263 -8.01 -1.45 5.05
CA LYS A 263 -7.97 -2.78 4.42
C LYS A 263 -6.53 -3.14 4.08
N GLU A 264 -6.12 -4.32 4.52
CA GLU A 264 -4.86 -4.94 4.09
C GLU A 264 -5.10 -5.79 2.85
N ILE A 265 -4.24 -5.62 1.84
CA ILE A 265 -4.31 -6.35 0.57
C ILE A 265 -2.96 -7.02 0.35
N THR A 266 -2.94 -8.35 0.45
CA THR A 266 -1.75 -9.14 0.13
C THR A 266 -1.49 -9.07 -1.39
N PRO A 267 -0.28 -8.72 -1.83
CA PRO A 267 0.09 -8.75 -3.24
C PRO A 267 -0.05 -10.16 -3.85
N LEU A 268 -0.58 -10.25 -5.07
CA LEU A 268 -0.72 -11.51 -5.80
C LEU A 268 0.63 -12.13 -6.17
N SER A 269 1.63 -11.28 -6.41
CA SER A 269 3.02 -11.68 -6.63
C SER A 269 3.87 -11.28 -5.42
N PRO A 270 4.84 -12.12 -4.99
CA PRO A 270 5.77 -11.72 -3.93
C PRO A 270 6.53 -10.45 -4.34
N PRO A 271 6.83 -9.54 -3.39
CA PRO A 271 7.52 -8.30 -3.70
C PRO A 271 8.95 -8.59 -4.20
N GLU A 272 9.28 -8.04 -5.38
CA GLU A 272 10.66 -8.02 -5.92
C GLU A 272 11.55 -6.96 -5.25
#